data_AF-A0A8K0PKV1-F1
#
_entry.id   AF-A0A8K0PKV1-F1
#
_cell.length_a   1.000
_cell.length_b   1.000
_cell.length_c   1.000
_cell.angle_alpha   90.00
_cell.angle_beta   90.00
_cell.angle_gamma   90.00
#
_symmetry.space_group_name_H-M   'P 1'
#
loop_
_entity.id
_entity.type
_entity.pdbx_description
1 polymer ?
#
loop_
_entity_poly.entity_id
_entity_poly.type
_entity_poly.pdbx_seq_one_letter_code
_entity_poly.pdbx_strand_id
1 'polypeptide(L)'
;MAARYLFLGVVGAGLAVASSVTCSGSAPVSCHNTTSFDTCCLEYPGGHMVQTQFWDTNPPVGPSDSWTIHGLWPDHCDGTFDSSCDSSRAYTNITQILQAASPDTLSFMQTHWKPNSGTDESFWEHEWGKHGTCMTTLRPSCYSGYQPTQEAVDFFDRTVALFQGLPSYSWLADAGIVPSTTATYTLSAIQAALTGKFGFAVTINCNSGELNELWYHYNVQGSVQSGTFKPTSPVGAGSTCPSSGIKYLPKSGSTTPTSTSKPSTSSPTSSPTGTPGGNVPSGSGYLNAVTGGSQKGCIISAGTWYTSGTCATFTATPSGSGFTLSSSKGKCAIASGALTCSSSVSSATVFSYDGTHVTYSGSATFYSTAVPSGSTQATVYTASNSVSLQLTWQAL
;
A
#
# COMPACT_ATOMS: atom_id res chain seq x y z
N MET A 1 -29.05 -48.35 -44.76
CA MET A 1 -28.24 -47.12 -44.77
C MET A 1 -27.82 -46.85 -43.33
N ALA A 2 -26.57 -47.10 -42.98
CA ALA A 2 -26.02 -46.80 -41.66
C ALA A 2 -25.05 -45.62 -41.81
N ALA A 3 -25.43 -44.45 -41.29
CA ALA A 3 -24.59 -43.26 -41.32
C ALA A 3 -23.53 -43.38 -40.21
N ARG A 4 -22.26 -43.49 -40.60
CA ARG A 4 -21.11 -43.34 -39.71
C ARG A 4 -20.83 -41.85 -39.52
N TYR A 5 -21.05 -41.32 -38.33
CA TYR A 5 -20.55 -40.00 -37.95
C TYR A 5 -19.11 -40.13 -37.47
N LEU A 6 -18.19 -39.51 -38.22
CA LEU A 6 -16.78 -39.35 -37.87
C LEU A 6 -16.68 -38.19 -36.86
N PHE A 7 -16.35 -38.47 -35.60
CA PHE A 7 -15.95 -37.43 -34.65
C PHE A 7 -14.47 -37.11 -34.90
N LEU A 8 -14.19 -35.96 -35.50
CA LEU A 8 -12.85 -35.35 -35.41
C LEU A 8 -12.69 -34.76 -34.01
N GLY A 9 -11.84 -35.38 -33.19
CA GLY A 9 -11.39 -34.78 -31.94
C GLY A 9 -10.49 -33.59 -32.23
N VAL A 10 -10.93 -32.40 -31.83
CA VAL A 10 -10.06 -31.22 -31.76
C VAL A 10 -9.15 -31.40 -30.55
N VAL A 11 -7.88 -31.67 -30.79
CA VAL A 11 -6.84 -31.59 -29.75
C VAL A 11 -6.65 -30.11 -29.44
N GLY A 12 -7.24 -29.65 -28.33
CA GLY A 12 -6.94 -28.34 -27.78
C GLY A 12 -5.47 -28.32 -27.35
N ALA A 13 -4.64 -27.56 -28.05
CA ALA A 13 -3.32 -27.20 -27.56
C ALA A 13 -3.52 -26.38 -26.28
N GLY A 14 -3.26 -27.00 -25.12
CA GLY A 14 -3.16 -26.27 -23.87
C GLY A 14 -2.04 -25.25 -24.00
N LEU A 15 -2.37 -23.96 -23.90
CA LEU A 15 -1.39 -22.90 -23.71
C LEU A 15 -0.64 -23.22 -22.42
N ALA A 16 0.59 -23.72 -22.54
CA ALA A 16 1.49 -23.84 -21.41
C ALA A 16 1.76 -22.41 -20.90
N VAL A 17 1.23 -22.09 -19.73
CA VAL A 17 1.49 -20.81 -19.07
C VAL A 17 2.97 -20.80 -18.71
N ALA A 18 3.73 -19.87 -19.28
CA ALA A 18 5.14 -19.69 -18.94
C ALA A 18 5.27 -19.52 -17.43
N SER A 19 6.06 -20.40 -16.80
CA SER A 19 6.15 -20.49 -15.34
C SER A 19 7.59 -20.19 -14.92
N SER A 20 7.74 -19.33 -13.92
CA SER A 20 9.04 -19.04 -13.31
C SER A 20 9.60 -20.27 -12.59
N VAL A 21 10.92 -20.29 -12.36
CA VAL A 21 11.56 -21.37 -11.58
C VAL A 21 10.87 -21.53 -10.23
N THR A 22 10.48 -22.77 -9.92
CA THR A 22 9.94 -23.13 -8.61
C THR A 22 11.07 -23.61 -7.73
N CYS A 23 11.44 -22.80 -6.74
CA CYS A 23 12.49 -23.15 -5.80
C CYS A 23 11.94 -23.97 -4.63
N SER A 24 12.77 -24.87 -4.09
CA SER A 24 12.40 -25.62 -2.88
C SER A 24 12.07 -24.66 -1.73
N GLY A 25 11.06 -24.98 -0.91
CA GLY A 25 10.80 -24.25 0.34
C GLY A 25 11.96 -24.31 1.34
N SER A 26 12.90 -25.23 1.13
CA SER A 26 14.18 -25.33 1.85
C SER A 26 15.33 -24.60 1.17
N ALA A 27 15.05 -23.75 0.17
CA ALA A 27 16.07 -22.94 -0.48
C ALA A 27 16.83 -22.11 0.58
N PRO A 28 18.15 -21.94 0.41
CA PRO A 28 18.93 -21.10 1.30
C PRO A 28 18.44 -19.65 1.23
N VAL A 29 18.65 -18.92 2.32
CA VAL A 29 18.43 -17.47 2.37
C VAL A 29 19.71 -16.79 1.87
N SER A 30 19.57 -15.81 0.98
CA SER A 30 20.70 -14.99 0.50
C SER A 30 21.45 -14.32 1.66
N CYS A 31 22.73 -14.05 1.45
CA CYS A 31 23.66 -13.53 2.46
C CYS A 31 23.95 -14.43 3.67
N HIS A 32 23.36 -15.61 3.75
CA HIS A 32 23.63 -16.58 4.82
C HIS A 32 24.27 -17.88 4.32
N ASN A 33 24.28 -18.13 3.01
CA ASN A 33 24.87 -19.33 2.43
C ASN A 33 26.30 -19.07 1.90
N THR A 34 27.21 -19.99 2.20
CA THR A 34 28.64 -19.93 1.82
C THR A 34 29.05 -21.07 0.86
N THR A 35 28.08 -21.86 0.38
CA THR A 35 28.31 -23.00 -0.54
C THR A 35 27.96 -22.64 -1.98
N SER A 36 28.32 -23.48 -2.96
CA SER A 36 27.88 -23.31 -4.35
C SER A 36 26.39 -23.62 -4.48
N PHE A 37 25.64 -22.77 -5.20
CA PHE A 37 24.19 -22.87 -5.34
C PHE A 37 23.74 -22.46 -6.75
N ASP A 38 22.54 -22.92 -7.11
CA ASP A 38 21.82 -22.50 -8.30
C ASP A 38 21.36 -21.04 -8.16
N THR A 39 21.89 -20.15 -9.02
CA THR A 39 21.57 -18.72 -9.02
C THR A 39 20.15 -18.42 -9.49
N CYS A 40 19.40 -19.40 -9.99
CA CYS A 40 17.97 -19.26 -10.22
C CYS A 40 17.16 -19.41 -8.92
N CYS A 41 17.73 -20.02 -7.88
CA CYS A 41 17.07 -20.23 -6.58
C CYS A 41 17.79 -19.63 -5.38
N LEU A 42 18.83 -18.86 -5.62
CA LEU A 42 19.49 -18.06 -4.60
C LEU A 42 20.13 -16.83 -5.25
N GLU A 43 19.67 -15.67 -4.80
CA GLU A 43 20.15 -14.39 -5.32
C GLU A 43 21.57 -14.07 -4.81
N TYR A 44 22.50 -13.88 -5.75
CA TYR A 44 23.92 -13.61 -5.47
C TYR A 44 24.62 -13.02 -6.71
N PRO A 45 25.56 -12.05 -6.56
CA PRO A 45 26.09 -11.49 -5.31
C PRO A 45 25.14 -10.48 -4.64
N GLY A 46 24.15 -9.96 -5.37
CA GLY A 46 23.17 -8.98 -4.92
C GLY A 46 22.09 -9.53 -3.99
N GLY A 47 22.49 -10.32 -2.98
CA GLY A 47 21.58 -11.04 -2.11
C GLY A 47 20.86 -10.18 -1.06
N HIS A 48 21.29 -8.94 -0.85
CA HIS A 48 20.69 -8.00 0.09
C HIS A 48 19.76 -7.05 -0.65
N MET A 49 18.46 -7.33 -0.59
CA MET A 49 17.45 -6.56 -1.30
C MET A 49 17.02 -5.33 -0.51
N VAL A 50 16.96 -4.18 -1.20
CA VAL A 50 16.57 -2.92 -0.60
C VAL A 50 15.34 -2.34 -1.30
N GLN A 51 14.19 -2.35 -0.64
CA GLN A 51 12.99 -1.65 -1.12
C GLN A 51 13.07 -0.19 -0.65
N THR A 52 13.20 0.73 -1.60
CA THR A 52 13.43 2.15 -1.32
C THR A 52 12.19 2.99 -1.62
N GLN A 53 11.94 3.99 -0.77
CA GLN A 53 10.79 4.87 -0.87
C GLN A 53 11.19 6.33 -0.81
N PHE A 54 10.44 7.19 -1.50
CA PHE A 54 10.58 8.64 -1.50
C PHE A 54 9.45 9.37 -0.76
N TRP A 55 9.84 10.50 -0.18
CA TRP A 55 8.94 11.56 0.22
C TRP A 55 9.31 12.87 -0.49
N ASP A 56 8.73 13.07 -1.67
CA ASP A 56 8.95 14.29 -2.46
C ASP A 56 7.88 15.34 -2.20
N THR A 57 8.31 16.54 -1.81
CA THR A 57 7.43 17.68 -1.47
C THR A 57 7.52 18.84 -2.44
N ASN A 58 8.62 18.94 -3.20
CA ASN A 58 8.87 20.01 -4.16
C ASN A 58 9.68 19.52 -5.39
N PRO A 59 9.00 19.18 -6.50
CA PRO A 59 7.55 19.12 -6.65
C PRO A 59 6.94 17.99 -5.80
N PRO A 60 5.67 18.13 -5.35
CA PRO A 60 4.98 17.04 -4.66
C PRO A 60 4.72 15.88 -5.62
N VAL A 61 5.02 14.65 -5.19
CA VAL A 61 4.81 13.44 -6.00
C VAL A 61 3.93 12.44 -5.26
N GLY A 62 2.96 11.83 -5.96
CA GLY A 62 2.05 10.84 -5.40
C GLY A 62 1.05 11.39 -4.36
N PRO A 63 0.31 10.53 -3.66
CA PRO A 63 -0.65 10.96 -2.66
C PRO A 63 -0.03 11.73 -1.49
N SER A 64 -0.77 12.69 -0.94
CA SER A 64 -0.35 13.53 0.19
C SER A 64 -0.12 12.77 1.50
N ASP A 65 -0.67 11.56 1.60
CA ASP A 65 -0.65 10.65 2.73
C ASP A 65 0.01 9.31 2.39
N SER A 66 0.88 9.31 1.36
CA SER A 66 1.64 8.13 0.96
C SER A 66 3.07 8.51 0.61
N TRP A 67 4.00 7.66 1.00
CA TRP A 67 5.31 7.60 0.35
C TRP A 67 5.15 7.04 -1.07
N THR A 68 6.18 7.17 -1.89
CA THR A 68 6.21 6.61 -3.26
C THR A 68 7.41 5.68 -3.39
N ILE A 69 7.37 4.76 -4.35
CA ILE A 69 8.47 3.87 -4.68
C ILE A 69 9.60 4.68 -5.30
N HIS A 70 10.82 4.45 -4.82
CA HIS A 70 12.05 4.78 -5.54
C HIS A 70 12.47 3.56 -6.37
N GLY A 71 12.71 2.41 -5.73
CA GLY A 71 13.03 1.17 -6.43
C GLY A 71 13.15 -0.07 -5.55
N LEU A 72 13.73 -1.11 -6.14
CA LEU A 72 14.15 -2.35 -5.49
C LEU A 72 15.57 -2.70 -5.96
N TRP A 73 16.54 -2.70 -5.05
CA TRP A 73 17.95 -2.77 -5.41
C TRP A 73 18.63 -4.03 -4.85
N PRO A 74 19.41 -4.75 -5.66
CA PRO A 74 20.16 -5.93 -5.22
C PRO A 74 21.57 -5.53 -4.76
N ASP A 75 21.71 -5.17 -3.48
CA ASP A 75 23.01 -4.90 -2.87
C ASP A 75 23.74 -6.20 -2.52
N HIS A 76 25.06 -6.12 -2.48
CA HIS A 76 25.92 -7.16 -1.93
C HIS A 76 25.73 -7.23 -0.41
N CYS A 77 26.07 -8.37 0.17
CA CYS A 77 25.89 -8.60 1.61
C CYS A 77 26.77 -7.72 2.51
N ASP A 78 27.72 -6.96 1.95
CA ASP A 78 28.53 -5.96 2.63
C ASP A 78 28.04 -4.51 2.41
N GLY A 79 26.99 -4.32 1.61
CA GLY A 79 26.40 -3.02 1.26
C GLY A 79 27.04 -2.31 0.06
N THR A 80 27.99 -2.95 -0.63
CA THR A 80 28.36 -2.54 -2.00
C THR A 80 27.30 -3.00 -3.00
N PHE A 81 27.37 -2.57 -4.27
CA PHE A 81 26.38 -2.97 -5.27
C PHE A 81 26.98 -2.98 -6.69
N ASP A 82 26.40 -3.82 -7.54
CA ASP A 82 26.61 -3.77 -8.98
C ASP A 82 25.53 -2.91 -9.65
N SER A 83 25.81 -2.41 -10.85
CA SER A 83 24.84 -1.62 -11.61
C SER A 83 24.94 -1.90 -13.11
N SER A 84 23.80 -1.85 -13.80
CA SER A 84 23.73 -1.97 -15.26
C SER A 84 24.36 -3.27 -15.78
N CYS A 85 24.03 -4.39 -15.14
CA CYS A 85 24.71 -5.66 -15.30
C CYS A 85 24.46 -6.36 -16.65
N ASP A 86 23.41 -5.96 -17.39
CA ASP A 86 23.07 -6.56 -18.67
C ASP A 86 22.40 -5.56 -19.61
N SER A 87 23.17 -4.97 -20.51
CA SER A 87 22.65 -3.99 -21.49
C SER A 87 21.75 -4.62 -22.55
N SER A 88 21.79 -5.95 -22.75
CA SER A 88 20.92 -6.63 -23.72
C SER A 88 19.47 -6.72 -23.26
N ARG A 89 19.24 -6.58 -21.94
CA ARG A 89 17.92 -6.53 -21.30
C ARG A 89 17.50 -5.13 -20.88
N ALA A 90 18.31 -4.09 -21.14
CA ALA A 90 17.95 -2.71 -20.79
C ALA A 90 16.86 -2.18 -21.75
N TYR A 91 15.60 -2.41 -21.40
CA TYR A 91 14.44 -2.03 -22.22
C TYR A 91 14.14 -0.53 -22.13
N THR A 92 13.59 0.01 -23.22
CA THR A 92 13.22 1.43 -23.36
C THR A 92 11.72 1.61 -23.68
N ASN A 93 10.90 0.65 -23.21
CA ASN A 93 9.47 0.60 -23.47
C ASN A 93 8.72 -0.16 -22.35
N ILE A 94 9.12 0.05 -21.10
CA ILE A 94 8.56 -0.54 -19.88
C ILE A 94 7.04 -0.34 -19.82
N THR A 95 6.53 0.85 -20.12
CA THR A 95 5.08 1.10 -20.15
C THR A 95 4.36 0.13 -21.08
N GLN A 96 4.90 -0.14 -22.26
CA GLN A 96 4.26 -1.05 -23.23
C GLN A 96 4.34 -2.51 -22.78
N ILE A 97 5.48 -2.92 -22.21
CA ILE A 97 5.68 -4.25 -21.63
C ILE A 97 4.65 -4.51 -20.53
N LEU A 98 4.53 -3.59 -19.56
CA LEU A 98 3.58 -3.73 -18.46
C LEU A 98 2.13 -3.58 -18.93
N GLN A 99 1.84 -2.70 -19.88
CA GLN A 99 0.49 -2.56 -20.41
C GLN A 99 -0.04 -3.86 -21.03
N ALA A 100 0.84 -4.66 -21.64
CA ALA A 100 0.49 -5.93 -22.25
C ALA A 100 0.37 -7.08 -21.24
N ALA A 101 1.19 -7.09 -20.19
CA ALA A 101 1.32 -8.24 -19.28
C ALA A 101 0.78 -8.01 -17.86
N SER A 102 0.89 -6.80 -17.32
CA SER A 102 0.50 -6.43 -15.95
C SER A 102 -0.08 -5.01 -15.87
N PRO A 103 -1.28 -4.77 -16.46
CA PRO A 103 -1.87 -3.44 -16.53
C PRO A 103 -2.25 -2.85 -15.17
N ASP A 104 -2.56 -3.70 -14.17
CA ASP A 104 -2.87 -3.25 -12.81
C ASP A 104 -1.62 -2.71 -12.10
N THR A 105 -0.47 -3.36 -12.26
CA THR A 105 0.84 -2.87 -11.78
C THR A 105 1.20 -1.55 -12.44
N LEU A 106 1.04 -1.44 -13.77
CA LEU A 106 1.26 -0.17 -14.47
C LEU A 106 0.38 0.95 -13.90
N SER A 107 -0.91 0.68 -13.69
CA SER A 107 -1.83 1.68 -13.12
C SER A 107 -1.43 2.12 -11.71
N PHE A 108 -0.96 1.19 -10.87
CA PHE A 108 -0.45 1.51 -9.55
C PHE A 108 0.83 2.37 -9.63
N MET A 109 1.77 2.00 -10.49
CA MET A 109 3.03 2.72 -10.70
C MET A 109 2.81 4.17 -11.16
N GLN A 110 1.84 4.41 -12.04
CA GLN A 110 1.47 5.76 -12.50
C GLN A 110 1.01 6.71 -11.38
N THR A 111 0.75 6.20 -10.17
CA THR A 111 0.44 7.01 -8.98
C THR A 111 1.55 6.94 -7.94
N HIS A 112 2.13 5.75 -7.74
CA HIS A 112 2.99 5.47 -6.59
C HIS A 112 4.47 5.26 -6.93
N TRP A 113 4.87 5.18 -8.20
CA TRP A 113 6.26 5.03 -8.62
C TRP A 113 6.60 6.09 -9.66
N LYS A 114 6.77 7.31 -9.17
CA LYS A 114 6.82 8.52 -9.99
C LYS A 114 8.13 9.26 -9.71
N PRO A 115 8.81 9.80 -10.72
CA PRO A 115 9.98 10.60 -10.48
C PRO A 115 9.60 12.02 -10.06
N ASN A 116 10.50 12.70 -9.36
CA ASN A 116 10.37 14.13 -9.06
C ASN A 116 10.86 15.03 -10.22
N SER A 117 11.41 14.44 -11.28
CA SER A 117 11.80 15.12 -12.52
C SER A 117 11.87 14.12 -13.69
N GLY A 118 11.69 14.58 -14.93
CA GLY A 118 11.68 13.69 -16.10
C GLY A 118 10.33 12.97 -16.30
N THR A 119 10.35 11.83 -16.98
CA THR A 119 9.14 11.04 -17.29
C THR A 119 9.14 9.71 -16.55
N ASP A 120 7.94 9.19 -16.30
CA ASP A 120 7.74 7.88 -15.67
C ASP A 120 8.49 6.78 -16.41
N GLU A 121 8.35 6.76 -17.74
CA GLU A 121 9.04 5.80 -18.59
C GLU A 121 10.55 5.85 -18.36
N SER A 122 11.17 7.02 -18.48
CA SER A 122 12.63 7.13 -18.28
C SER A 122 13.09 6.73 -16.89
N PHE A 123 12.22 6.89 -15.88
CA PHE A 123 12.52 6.48 -14.52
C PHE A 123 12.40 4.97 -14.35
N TRP A 124 11.37 4.34 -14.88
CA TRP A 124 11.23 2.89 -14.82
C TRP A 124 12.28 2.16 -15.67
N GLU A 125 12.65 2.72 -16.83
CA GLU A 125 13.80 2.28 -17.63
C GLU A 125 15.10 2.32 -16.81
N HIS A 126 15.32 3.39 -16.03
CA HIS A 126 16.48 3.52 -15.15
C HIS A 126 16.47 2.44 -14.07
N GLU A 127 15.38 2.28 -13.33
CA GLU A 127 15.29 1.31 -12.24
C GLU A 127 15.47 -0.13 -12.74
N TRP A 128 14.83 -0.49 -13.85
CA TRP A 128 15.04 -1.80 -14.47
C TRP A 128 16.47 -1.97 -15.00
N GLY A 129 16.91 -1.06 -15.86
CA GLY A 129 18.20 -1.16 -16.56
C GLY A 129 19.38 -1.18 -15.60
N LYS A 130 19.35 -0.36 -14.54
CA LYS A 130 20.44 -0.24 -13.57
C LYS A 130 20.39 -1.30 -12.48
N HIS A 131 19.20 -1.62 -11.93
CA HIS A 131 19.06 -2.48 -10.76
C HIS A 131 18.46 -3.84 -11.09
N GLY A 132 17.32 -3.88 -11.80
CA GLY A 132 16.64 -5.13 -12.17
C GLY A 132 17.51 -6.07 -13.01
N THR A 133 18.33 -5.53 -13.93
CA THR A 133 19.25 -6.34 -14.74
C THR A 133 20.33 -7.07 -13.92
N CYS A 134 20.61 -6.63 -12.70
CA CYS A 134 21.59 -7.23 -11.80
C CYS A 134 21.06 -8.40 -10.96
N MET A 135 19.75 -8.65 -10.97
CA MET A 135 19.14 -9.76 -10.25
C MET A 135 19.32 -11.08 -11.01
N THR A 136 20.12 -11.98 -10.45
CA THR A 136 20.47 -13.27 -11.05
C THR A 136 19.29 -14.21 -11.17
N THR A 137 18.36 -14.17 -10.22
CA THR A 137 17.15 -15.02 -10.23
C THR A 137 16.12 -14.59 -11.27
N LEU A 138 16.27 -13.39 -11.85
CA LEU A 138 15.47 -12.84 -12.94
C LEU A 138 16.09 -13.08 -14.33
N ARG A 139 17.19 -13.82 -14.46
CA ARG A 139 17.73 -14.12 -15.79
C ARG A 139 16.74 -14.95 -16.62
N PRO A 140 16.60 -14.72 -17.94
CA PRO A 140 15.71 -15.51 -18.80
C PRO A 140 15.90 -17.03 -18.69
N SER A 141 17.13 -17.49 -18.43
CA SER A 141 17.45 -18.91 -18.20
C SER A 141 16.77 -19.53 -16.98
N CYS A 142 16.25 -18.71 -16.06
CA CYS A 142 15.51 -19.14 -14.87
C CYS A 142 14.00 -19.29 -15.11
N TYR A 143 13.55 -19.21 -16.37
CA TYR A 143 12.14 -19.36 -16.74
C TYR A 143 11.95 -20.59 -17.61
N SER A 144 10.97 -21.43 -17.26
CA SER A 144 10.55 -22.52 -18.12
C SER A 144 9.53 -22.00 -19.13
N GLY A 145 9.88 -22.05 -20.42
CA GLY A 145 9.05 -21.46 -21.48
C GLY A 145 9.04 -19.94 -21.48
N TYR A 146 10.17 -19.32 -21.13
CA TYR A 146 10.39 -17.87 -21.11
C TYR A 146 9.69 -17.15 -22.26
N GLN A 147 8.90 -16.13 -21.91
CA GLN A 147 8.39 -15.15 -22.86
C GLN A 147 9.25 -13.89 -22.81
N PRO A 148 9.54 -13.24 -23.95
CA PRO A 148 10.32 -12.01 -23.96
C PRO A 148 9.78 -10.99 -22.96
N THR A 149 10.67 -10.38 -22.16
CA THR A 149 10.40 -9.33 -21.17
C THR A 149 9.64 -9.77 -19.91
N GLN A 150 9.34 -11.06 -19.77
CA GLN A 150 8.63 -11.61 -18.61
C GLN A 150 9.30 -11.27 -17.28
N GLU A 151 10.63 -11.28 -17.26
CA GLU A 151 11.44 -10.98 -16.08
C GLU A 151 11.37 -9.51 -15.66
N ALA A 152 11.16 -8.60 -16.61
CA ALA A 152 10.95 -7.19 -16.28
C ALA A 152 9.59 -6.99 -15.63
N VAL A 153 8.54 -7.67 -16.13
CA VAL A 153 7.20 -7.68 -15.53
C VAL A 153 7.28 -8.18 -14.08
N ASP A 154 7.95 -9.33 -13.86
CA ASP A 154 8.12 -9.91 -12.53
C ASP A 154 8.87 -8.98 -11.56
N PHE A 155 9.85 -8.20 -12.03
CA PHE A 155 10.54 -7.19 -11.23
C PHE A 155 9.59 -6.07 -10.75
N PHE A 156 8.79 -5.50 -11.65
CA PHE A 156 7.87 -4.43 -11.31
C PHE A 156 6.74 -4.92 -10.41
N ASP A 157 6.14 -6.07 -10.72
CA ASP A 157 5.11 -6.70 -9.91
C ASP A 157 5.64 -6.96 -8.49
N ARG A 158 6.87 -7.50 -8.38
CA ARG A 158 7.47 -7.79 -7.08
C ARG A 158 7.76 -6.53 -6.28
N THR A 159 8.27 -5.49 -6.92
CA THR A 159 8.57 -4.21 -6.26
C THR A 159 7.29 -3.56 -5.73
N VAL A 160 6.23 -3.55 -6.54
CA VAL A 160 4.91 -3.04 -6.14
C VAL A 160 4.34 -3.84 -4.96
N ALA A 161 4.38 -5.17 -5.01
CA ALA A 161 3.89 -6.02 -3.93
C ALA A 161 4.62 -5.78 -2.60
N LEU A 162 5.95 -5.61 -2.63
CA LEU A 162 6.73 -5.28 -1.43
C LEU A 162 6.37 -3.90 -0.89
N PHE A 163 6.27 -2.89 -1.75
CA PHE A 163 5.89 -1.54 -1.35
C PHE A 163 4.51 -1.49 -0.69
N GLN A 164 3.52 -2.22 -1.22
CA GLN A 164 2.17 -2.27 -0.65
C GLN A 164 2.16 -2.85 0.78
N GLY A 165 3.13 -3.69 1.13
CA GLY A 165 3.33 -4.20 2.49
C GLY A 165 4.06 -3.24 3.44
N LEU A 166 4.50 -2.08 2.96
CA LEU A 166 5.34 -1.11 3.67
C LEU A 166 4.69 0.29 3.72
N PRO A 167 3.53 0.47 4.39
CA PRO A 167 2.81 1.75 4.45
C PRO A 167 3.48 2.75 5.41
N SER A 168 4.66 3.24 5.04
CA SER A 168 5.52 4.11 5.86
C SER A 168 4.80 5.33 6.45
N TYR A 169 3.92 5.97 5.68
CA TYR A 169 3.14 7.11 6.16
C TYR A 169 2.27 6.72 7.37
N SER A 170 1.53 5.62 7.25
CA SER A 170 0.63 5.14 8.30
C SER A 170 1.41 4.75 9.56
N TRP A 171 2.55 4.07 9.39
CA TRP A 171 3.39 3.70 10.54
C TRP A 171 3.97 4.90 11.28
N LEU A 172 4.38 5.94 10.56
CA LEU A 172 4.82 7.20 11.16
C LEU A 172 3.65 7.94 11.83
N ALA A 173 2.51 8.02 11.15
CA ALA A 173 1.31 8.69 11.67
C ALA A 173 0.77 8.03 12.95
N ASP A 174 0.78 6.69 13.04
CA ASP A 174 0.41 5.92 14.24
C ASP A 174 1.28 6.32 15.45
N ALA A 175 2.53 6.74 15.21
CA ALA A 175 3.45 7.23 16.24
C ALA A 175 3.37 8.76 16.45
N GLY A 176 2.40 9.45 15.84
CA GLY A 176 2.25 10.90 15.90
C GLY A 176 3.25 11.68 15.04
N ILE A 177 3.97 11.00 14.14
CA ILE A 177 4.93 11.61 13.22
C ILE A 177 4.22 11.87 11.88
N VAL A 178 3.64 13.06 11.76
CA VAL A 178 2.89 13.48 10.56
C VAL A 178 3.55 14.66 9.85
N PRO A 179 3.30 14.86 8.54
CA PRO A 179 3.87 16.00 7.86
C PRO A 179 3.44 17.35 8.48
N SER A 180 4.39 18.26 8.67
CA SER A 180 4.18 19.57 9.31
C SER A 180 5.15 20.61 8.76
N THR A 181 4.71 21.87 8.70
CA THR A 181 5.56 23.02 8.38
C THR A 181 6.30 23.58 9.60
N THR A 182 5.94 23.14 10.81
CA THR A 182 6.47 23.70 12.06
C THR A 182 7.06 22.64 12.99
N ALA A 183 6.49 21.44 13.03
CA ALA A 183 7.02 20.36 13.85
C ALA A 183 8.30 19.78 13.25
N THR A 184 9.19 19.33 14.13
CA THR A 184 10.37 18.57 13.76
C THR A 184 10.47 17.33 14.64
N TYR A 185 11.22 16.34 14.16
CA TYR A 185 11.30 15.03 14.78
C TYR A 185 12.75 14.64 15.08
N THR A 186 12.91 13.67 15.97
CA THR A 186 14.20 13.03 16.25
C THR A 186 14.35 11.78 15.39
N LEU A 187 15.59 11.48 15.01
CA LEU A 187 15.90 10.26 14.26
C LEU A 187 15.45 9.02 15.04
N SER A 188 15.66 9.01 16.36
CA SER A 188 15.26 7.90 17.22
C SER A 188 13.75 7.67 17.25
N ALA A 189 12.93 8.72 17.22
CA ALA A 189 11.46 8.57 17.18
C ALA A 189 11.00 7.97 15.84
N ILE A 190 11.55 8.46 14.72
CA ILE A 190 11.25 7.93 13.37
C ILE A 190 11.70 6.46 13.29
N GLN A 191 12.93 6.16 13.74
CA GLN A 191 13.46 4.80 13.76
C GLN A 191 12.60 3.86 14.60
N ALA A 192 12.18 4.27 15.80
CA ALA A 192 11.35 3.46 16.69
C ALA A 192 9.98 3.16 16.06
N ALA A 193 9.34 4.16 15.43
CA ALA A 193 8.05 3.99 14.76
C ALA A 193 8.12 2.95 13.62
N LEU A 194 9.13 3.06 12.77
CA LEU A 194 9.31 2.16 11.63
C LEU A 194 9.75 0.76 12.07
N THR A 195 10.74 0.67 12.97
CA THR A 195 11.26 -0.60 13.49
C THR A 195 10.17 -1.37 14.26
N GLY A 196 9.32 -0.67 15.01
CA GLY A 196 8.21 -1.28 15.74
C GLY A 196 7.17 -1.98 14.85
N LYS A 197 7.08 -1.62 13.57
CA LYS A 197 6.16 -2.22 12.59
C LYS A 197 6.88 -3.19 11.64
N PHE A 198 8.09 -2.86 11.20
CA PHE A 198 8.88 -3.67 10.27
C PHE A 198 9.62 -4.83 10.96
N GLY A 199 9.93 -4.70 12.25
CA GLY A 199 10.68 -5.67 13.05
C GLY A 199 12.21 -5.53 12.96
N PHE A 200 12.71 -4.75 12.00
CA PHE A 200 14.12 -4.47 11.80
C PHE A 200 14.36 -2.97 11.58
N ALA A 201 15.62 -2.55 11.73
CA ALA A 201 15.97 -1.16 11.46
C ALA A 201 15.79 -0.83 9.97
N VAL A 202 15.20 0.34 9.72
CA VAL A 202 15.07 0.97 8.39
C VAL A 202 16.17 2.00 8.24
N THR A 203 16.82 2.10 7.08
CA THR A 203 17.75 3.21 6.83
C THR A 203 16.94 4.45 6.46
N ILE A 204 17.16 5.54 7.20
CA ILE A 204 16.39 6.78 7.11
C ILE A 204 17.29 7.87 6.55
N ASN A 205 16.97 8.42 5.39
CA ASN A 205 17.80 9.43 4.75
C ASN A 205 17.10 10.78 4.67
N CYS A 206 17.88 11.82 4.90
CA CYS A 206 17.45 13.20 4.82
C CYS A 206 18.20 13.94 3.72
N ASN A 207 17.51 14.86 3.08
CA ASN A 207 18.12 15.88 2.24
C ASN A 207 17.99 17.23 2.96
N SER A 208 19.11 17.89 3.27
CA SER A 208 19.10 19.21 3.92
C SER A 208 18.26 19.29 5.22
N GLY A 209 18.28 18.20 6.00
CA GLY A 209 17.51 18.05 7.25
C GLY A 209 16.03 17.72 7.06
N GLU A 210 15.59 17.45 5.83
CA GLU A 210 14.23 17.05 5.48
C GLU A 210 14.19 15.55 5.22
N LEU A 211 13.25 14.85 5.85
CA LEU A 211 13.04 13.42 5.68
C LEU A 211 12.69 13.14 4.20
N ASN A 212 13.49 12.30 3.53
CA ASN A 212 13.46 12.17 2.09
C ASN A 212 13.38 10.73 1.59
N GLU A 213 14.16 9.79 2.16
CA GLU A 213 14.08 8.38 1.77
C GLU A 213 14.01 7.43 2.97
N LEU A 214 13.35 6.30 2.74
CA LEU A 214 13.32 5.15 3.65
C LEU A 214 13.70 3.88 2.88
N TRP A 215 14.65 3.13 3.42
CA TRP A 215 15.16 1.91 2.79
C TRP A 215 14.92 0.70 3.70
N TYR A 216 14.10 -0.22 3.21
CA TYR A 216 13.72 -1.45 3.90
C TYR A 216 14.54 -2.63 3.37
N HIS A 217 15.21 -3.33 4.28
CA HIS A 217 16.21 -4.32 3.94
C HIS A 217 15.67 -5.75 4.09
N TYR A 218 15.96 -6.58 3.09
CA TYR A 218 15.52 -7.96 3.01
C TYR A 218 16.64 -8.88 2.54
N ASN A 219 16.65 -10.10 3.04
CA ASN A 219 17.26 -11.22 2.34
C ASN A 219 16.17 -12.03 1.63
N VAL A 220 16.51 -12.79 0.60
CA VAL A 220 15.56 -13.55 -0.22
C VAL A 220 15.78 -15.04 -0.01
N GLN A 221 14.68 -15.75 0.27
CA GLN A 221 14.63 -17.20 0.26
C GLN A 221 13.98 -17.67 -1.04
N GLY A 222 14.75 -18.28 -1.94
CA GLY A 222 14.32 -18.62 -3.29
C GLY A 222 14.64 -17.51 -4.31
N SER A 223 13.74 -17.26 -5.25
CA SER A 223 13.90 -16.29 -6.33
C SER A 223 13.22 -14.94 -6.05
N VAL A 224 13.56 -13.88 -6.77
CA VAL A 224 12.91 -12.56 -6.62
C VAL A 224 11.42 -12.64 -6.94
N GLN A 225 11.07 -13.27 -8.06
CA GLN A 225 9.71 -13.34 -8.59
C GLN A 225 8.74 -14.13 -7.69
N SER A 226 9.18 -15.23 -7.08
CA SER A 226 8.28 -16.15 -6.35
C SER A 226 8.72 -16.46 -4.91
N GLY A 227 9.94 -16.12 -4.54
CA GLY A 227 10.51 -16.43 -3.24
C GLY A 227 9.93 -15.57 -2.10
N THR A 228 10.44 -15.81 -0.91
CA THR A 228 10.05 -15.07 0.30
C THR A 228 11.09 -14.04 0.65
N PHE A 229 10.68 -12.78 0.77
CA PHE A 229 11.55 -11.71 1.26
C PHE A 229 11.48 -11.72 2.79
N LYS A 230 12.64 -11.86 3.43
CA LYS A 230 12.81 -11.94 4.88
C LYS A 230 13.42 -10.64 5.37
N PRO A 231 12.70 -9.82 6.14
CA PRO A 231 13.27 -8.61 6.75
C PRO A 231 14.59 -8.90 7.45
N THR A 232 15.56 -7.99 7.31
CA THR A 232 16.89 -8.12 7.90
C THR A 232 17.43 -6.76 8.35
N SER A 233 18.53 -6.77 9.10
CA SER A 233 19.23 -5.55 9.49
C SER A 233 19.89 -4.87 8.28
N PRO A 234 19.97 -3.52 8.24
CA PRO A 234 20.70 -2.79 7.22
C PRO A 234 22.18 -3.20 7.13
N VAL A 235 22.74 -3.09 5.92
CA VAL A 235 24.18 -3.15 5.65
C VAL A 235 24.60 -1.85 4.94
N GLY A 236 25.90 -1.61 4.85
CA GLY A 236 26.42 -0.41 4.20
C GLY A 236 26.29 0.86 5.05
N ALA A 237 26.03 1.99 4.38
CA ALA A 237 25.98 3.30 5.02
C ALA A 237 24.74 3.45 5.93
N GLY A 238 24.93 4.12 7.08
CA GLY A 238 23.83 4.45 7.99
C GLY A 238 23.01 5.67 7.52
N SER A 239 22.09 6.09 8.39
CA SER A 239 21.23 7.26 8.17
C SER A 239 22.01 8.54 7.85
N THR A 240 21.53 9.31 6.87
CA THR A 240 22.04 10.67 6.58
C THR A 240 21.33 11.77 7.37
N CYS A 241 20.35 11.43 8.22
CA CYS A 241 19.58 12.39 9.00
C CYS A 241 20.33 12.90 10.24
N PRO A 242 20.12 14.17 10.66
CA PRO A 242 20.57 14.64 11.95
C PRO A 242 19.84 13.91 13.09
N SER A 243 20.41 13.89 14.29
CA SER A 243 19.77 13.23 15.45
C SER A 243 18.44 13.86 15.86
N SER A 244 18.23 15.14 15.56
CA SER A 244 17.04 15.92 15.87
C SER A 244 16.81 17.05 14.86
N GLY A 245 15.63 17.68 14.92
CA GLY A 245 15.30 18.78 14.01
C GLY A 245 14.92 18.33 12.60
N ILE A 246 14.63 17.04 12.41
CA ILE A 246 14.24 16.49 11.11
C ILE A 246 12.89 17.07 10.71
N LYS A 247 12.83 17.70 9.54
CA LYS A 247 11.59 18.21 8.96
C LYS A 247 10.90 17.10 8.18
N TYR A 248 9.64 16.82 8.48
CA TYR A 248 8.78 16.00 7.63
C TYR A 248 7.75 16.92 6.99
N LEU A 249 8.08 17.49 5.82
CA LEU A 249 7.27 18.56 5.24
C LEU A 249 6.01 18.00 4.53
N PRO A 250 4.88 18.71 4.52
CA PRO A 250 3.72 18.31 3.73
C PRO A 250 3.99 18.44 2.23
N LYS A 251 3.49 17.49 1.44
CA LYS A 251 3.34 17.66 -0.01
C LYS A 251 2.33 18.79 -0.26
N SER A 252 2.68 19.78 -1.09
CA SER A 252 1.86 20.97 -1.28
C SER A 252 0.45 20.61 -1.80
N GLY A 253 -0.58 21.17 -1.16
CA GLY A 253 -1.99 20.75 -1.27
C GLY A 253 -2.63 20.35 0.08
N SER A 254 -1.81 20.15 1.11
CA SER A 254 -2.25 19.91 2.49
C SER A 254 -2.16 21.21 3.31
N THR A 255 -3.30 21.83 3.62
CA THR A 255 -3.36 22.93 4.59
C THR A 255 -3.25 22.36 6.00
N THR A 256 -2.13 22.65 6.67
CA THR A 256 -1.91 22.33 8.08
C THR A 256 -2.93 23.06 8.97
N PRO A 257 -3.58 22.41 9.95
CA PRO A 257 -4.31 23.10 11.00
C PRO A 257 -3.33 23.82 11.94
N THR A 258 -3.43 25.14 12.01
CA THR A 258 -2.71 25.95 13.00
C THR A 258 -3.21 25.61 14.40
N SER A 259 -2.36 25.00 15.23
CA SER A 259 -2.60 24.85 16.66
C SER A 259 -2.37 26.19 17.36
N THR A 260 -3.46 26.87 17.76
CA THR A 260 -3.42 27.98 18.70
C THR A 260 -3.66 27.46 20.12
N SER A 261 -2.60 27.46 20.92
CA SER A 261 -2.65 27.27 22.37
C SER A 261 -3.13 28.56 23.07
N LYS A 262 -4.20 28.50 23.89
CA LYS A 262 -4.34 29.25 25.17
C LYS A 262 -5.63 28.86 25.95
N PRO A 263 -5.79 29.26 27.23
CA PRO A 263 -5.59 28.43 28.41
C PRO A 263 -6.88 28.13 29.21
N SER A 264 -6.74 27.28 30.21
CA SER A 264 -7.75 26.82 31.18
C SER A 264 -8.52 27.95 31.90
N THR A 265 -9.83 27.74 32.07
CA THR A 265 -10.56 28.04 33.32
C THR A 265 -11.89 27.27 33.41
N SER A 266 -11.97 26.42 34.44
CA SER A 266 -13.10 26.06 35.33
C SER A 266 -14.55 25.96 34.80
N SER A 267 -15.12 24.76 35.00
CA SER A 267 -16.56 24.38 34.99
C SER A 267 -17.42 25.15 36.02
N PRO A 268 -18.78 25.02 35.99
CA PRO A 268 -19.42 23.87 36.67
C PRO A 268 -20.73 23.30 36.03
N THR A 269 -20.87 21.98 36.20
CA THR A 269 -22.09 21.17 36.50
C THR A 269 -23.29 21.12 35.53
N SER A 270 -23.54 19.93 34.94
CA SER A 270 -24.62 19.02 35.37
C SER A 270 -24.70 17.77 34.48
N SER A 271 -24.56 16.60 35.12
CA SER A 271 -24.93 15.30 34.52
C SER A 271 -26.46 15.18 34.44
N PRO A 272 -26.94 14.33 33.51
CA PRO A 272 -27.51 13.09 34.03
C PRO A 272 -26.89 11.84 33.42
N THR A 273 -26.86 10.86 34.29
CA THR A 273 -26.43 9.47 34.20
C THR A 273 -27.06 8.71 33.04
N GLY A 274 -26.23 7.99 32.30
CA GLY A 274 -26.62 6.99 31.32
C GLY A 274 -25.39 6.39 30.69
N THR A 275 -24.81 5.38 31.33
CA THR A 275 -23.74 4.55 30.76
C THR A 275 -24.29 3.82 29.52
N PRO A 276 -23.74 3.98 28.31
CA PRO A 276 -23.93 3.00 27.25
C PRO A 276 -22.94 1.86 27.52
N GLY A 277 -23.49 0.69 27.82
CA GLY A 277 -22.74 -0.55 27.95
C GLY A 277 -21.91 -0.85 26.70
N GLY A 278 -20.78 -1.51 26.92
CA GLY A 278 -19.77 -1.80 25.90
C GLY A 278 -20.34 -2.49 24.67
N ASN A 279 -19.80 -2.08 23.51
CA ASN A 279 -19.80 -2.71 22.17
C ASN A 279 -20.02 -1.71 21.01
N VAL A 280 -20.10 -0.39 21.26
CA VAL A 280 -20.05 0.58 20.15
C VAL A 280 -18.65 0.64 19.54
N PRO A 281 -18.50 0.65 18.20
CA PRO A 281 -17.22 0.85 17.55
C PRO A 281 -16.46 2.06 18.09
N SER A 282 -15.17 1.85 18.35
CA SER A 282 -14.25 2.90 18.80
C SER A 282 -12.86 2.66 18.21
N GLY A 283 -12.11 3.73 17.95
CA GLY A 283 -10.77 3.65 17.39
C GLY A 283 -10.79 3.47 15.88
N SER A 284 -9.66 3.01 15.33
CA SER A 284 -9.49 2.85 13.89
C SER A 284 -10.12 1.55 13.40
N GLY A 285 -10.63 1.55 12.17
CA GLY A 285 -11.22 0.36 11.56
C GLY A 285 -11.68 0.56 10.14
N TYR A 286 -12.12 -0.52 9.50
CA TYR A 286 -12.70 -0.53 8.17
C TYR A 286 -14.22 -0.66 8.23
N LEU A 287 -14.89 -0.06 7.25
CA LEU A 287 -16.31 -0.28 6.97
C LEU A 287 -16.44 -1.21 5.77
N ASN A 288 -16.67 -2.49 6.04
CA ASN A 288 -16.85 -3.49 4.99
C ASN A 288 -18.29 -3.46 4.48
N ALA A 289 -18.46 -3.47 3.17
CA ALA A 289 -19.76 -3.47 2.54
C ALA A 289 -20.20 -4.90 2.25
N VAL A 290 -21.33 -5.32 2.81
CA VAL A 290 -21.89 -6.67 2.69
C VAL A 290 -23.17 -6.60 1.87
N THR A 291 -23.25 -7.35 0.78
CA THR A 291 -24.48 -7.50 -0.02
C THR A 291 -24.65 -8.96 -0.44
N GLY A 292 -25.90 -9.44 -0.53
CA GLY A 292 -26.17 -10.85 -0.81
C GLY A 292 -25.55 -11.82 0.20
N GLY A 293 -25.33 -11.38 1.44
CA GLY A 293 -24.73 -12.19 2.52
C GLY A 293 -23.21 -12.38 2.43
N SER A 294 -22.51 -11.67 1.54
CA SER A 294 -21.05 -11.72 1.41
C SER A 294 -20.45 -10.32 1.42
N GLN A 295 -19.26 -10.19 2.02
CA GLN A 295 -18.47 -8.96 1.87
C GLN A 295 -18.09 -8.76 0.40
N LYS A 296 -18.40 -7.59 -0.12
CA LYS A 296 -18.14 -7.17 -1.50
C LYS A 296 -17.49 -5.81 -1.44
N GLY A 297 -16.21 -5.74 -1.10
CA GLY A 297 -15.50 -4.47 -0.96
C GLY A 297 -15.82 -3.72 0.33
N CYS A 298 -15.63 -2.41 0.32
CA CYS A 298 -15.66 -1.58 1.51
C CYS A 298 -15.87 -0.10 1.17
N ILE A 299 -16.11 0.69 2.21
CA ILE A 299 -16.25 2.14 2.09
C ILE A 299 -14.85 2.77 2.02
N ILE A 300 -14.70 3.74 1.12
CA ILE A 300 -13.48 4.52 0.92
C ILE A 300 -13.66 5.96 1.43
N SER A 301 -12.58 6.75 1.44
CA SER A 301 -12.49 7.93 2.31
C SER A 301 -13.54 9.00 2.07
N ALA A 302 -14.21 9.03 0.92
CA ALA A 302 -15.31 9.96 0.64
C ALA A 302 -16.68 9.51 1.19
N GLY A 303 -16.80 8.29 1.73
CA GLY A 303 -18.08 7.67 2.11
C GLY A 303 -18.75 6.86 0.99
N THR A 304 -18.05 6.65 -0.13
CA THR A 304 -18.49 5.82 -1.27
C THR A 304 -18.02 4.38 -1.12
N TRP A 305 -18.68 3.46 -1.82
CA TRP A 305 -18.39 2.03 -1.84
C TRP A 305 -17.49 1.67 -3.03
N TYR A 306 -16.49 0.82 -2.79
CA TYR A 306 -15.54 0.36 -3.80
C TYR A 306 -15.17 -1.12 -3.59
N THR A 307 -14.95 -1.88 -4.68
CA THR A 307 -14.77 -3.36 -4.64
C THR A 307 -13.40 -3.87 -5.04
N SER A 308 -12.53 -3.00 -5.55
CA SER A 308 -11.33 -3.36 -6.32
C SER A 308 -10.06 -2.67 -5.82
N GLY A 309 -10.12 -1.99 -4.67
CA GLY A 309 -8.96 -1.37 -4.05
C GLY A 309 -9.08 -1.28 -2.54
N THR A 310 -8.16 -0.55 -1.94
CA THR A 310 -7.96 -0.52 -0.48
C THR A 310 -9.10 0.18 0.25
N CYS A 311 -9.55 -0.42 1.34
CA CYS A 311 -10.53 0.17 2.24
C CYS A 311 -9.96 1.41 2.92
N ALA A 312 -10.80 2.44 3.09
CA ALA A 312 -10.37 3.57 3.89
C ALA A 312 -10.41 3.22 5.36
N THR A 313 -9.39 3.66 6.09
CA THR A 313 -9.44 3.68 7.54
C THR A 313 -10.39 4.77 8.00
N PHE A 314 -11.33 4.38 8.84
CA PHE A 314 -12.22 5.27 9.57
C PHE A 314 -11.81 5.30 11.04
N THR A 315 -12.04 6.43 11.69
CA THR A 315 -12.00 6.55 13.15
C THR A 315 -13.43 6.59 13.65
N ALA A 316 -13.80 5.62 14.49
CA ALA A 316 -15.02 5.62 15.25
C ALA A 316 -14.78 6.28 16.62
N THR A 317 -15.57 7.29 16.95
CA THR A 317 -15.50 7.98 18.23
C THR A 317 -16.83 7.83 18.94
N PRO A 318 -16.89 7.21 20.14
CA PRO A 318 -18.11 7.11 20.92
C PRO A 318 -18.76 8.48 21.14
N SER A 319 -20.07 8.57 20.92
CA SER A 319 -20.83 9.83 21.03
C SER A 319 -22.27 9.52 21.42
N GLY A 320 -22.67 9.94 22.62
CA GLY A 320 -23.96 9.58 23.20
C GLY A 320 -24.13 8.05 23.32
N SER A 321 -25.26 7.52 22.84
CA SER A 321 -25.54 6.08 22.78
C SER A 321 -24.96 5.38 21.54
N GLY A 322 -24.21 6.10 20.71
CA GLY A 322 -23.69 5.63 19.43
C GLY A 322 -22.24 6.04 19.21
N PHE A 323 -21.86 6.27 17.96
CA PHE A 323 -20.53 6.72 17.59
C PHE A 323 -20.57 7.59 16.32
N THR A 324 -19.63 8.51 16.20
CA THR A 324 -19.39 9.26 14.97
C THR A 324 -18.25 8.63 14.18
N LEU A 325 -18.28 8.77 12.85
CA LEU A 325 -17.21 8.33 11.97
C LEU A 325 -16.47 9.52 11.38
N SER A 326 -15.17 9.37 11.16
CA SER A 326 -14.36 10.26 10.33
C SER A 326 -13.38 9.48 9.48
N SER A 327 -13.01 10.01 8.33
CA SER A 327 -11.98 9.48 7.44
C SER A 327 -10.91 10.53 7.17
N SER A 328 -9.92 10.22 6.33
CA SER A 328 -8.96 11.20 5.84
C SER A 328 -9.59 12.38 5.06
N LYS A 329 -10.85 12.26 4.62
CA LYS A 329 -11.57 13.38 3.99
C LYS A 329 -12.28 14.27 4.99
N GLY A 330 -12.46 13.87 6.26
CA GLY A 330 -13.12 14.65 7.29
C GLY A 330 -14.22 13.87 8.01
N LYS A 331 -15.09 14.59 8.72
CA LYS A 331 -16.22 13.99 9.43
C LYS A 331 -17.17 13.33 8.45
N CYS A 332 -17.74 12.18 8.85
CA CYS A 332 -18.75 11.50 8.08
C CYS A 332 -20.15 11.88 8.58
N ALA A 333 -21.05 12.15 7.64
CA ALA A 333 -22.45 12.42 7.91
C ALA A 333 -23.33 11.78 6.83
N ILE A 334 -24.61 11.60 7.15
CA ILE A 334 -25.65 11.43 6.14
C ILE A 334 -26.00 12.83 5.61
N ALA A 335 -25.40 13.18 4.47
CA ALA A 335 -25.63 14.45 3.78
C ALA A 335 -26.48 14.18 2.53
N SER A 336 -27.58 14.91 2.38
CA SER A 336 -28.52 14.73 1.26
C SER A 336 -28.96 13.27 1.05
N GLY A 337 -29.12 12.51 2.15
CA GLY A 337 -29.54 11.11 2.14
C GLY A 337 -28.44 10.10 1.85
N ALA A 338 -27.17 10.51 1.67
CA ALA A 338 -26.04 9.64 1.40
C ALA A 338 -24.94 9.73 2.46
N LEU A 339 -24.22 8.63 2.69
CA LEU A 339 -23.00 8.63 3.50
C LEU A 339 -21.93 9.46 2.78
N THR A 340 -21.47 10.52 3.43
CA THR A 340 -20.47 11.45 2.89
C THR A 340 -19.47 11.79 3.96
N CYS A 341 -18.18 11.65 3.65
CA CYS A 341 -17.09 12.08 4.51
C CYS A 341 -16.30 13.17 3.80
N SER A 342 -16.27 14.37 4.38
CA SER A 342 -15.68 15.55 3.76
C SER A 342 -15.31 16.59 4.82
N SER A 343 -14.36 17.47 4.50
CA SER A 343 -13.93 18.57 5.35
C SER A 343 -15.02 19.63 5.47
N SER A 344 -15.95 19.65 4.51
CA SER A 344 -17.17 20.47 4.56
C SER A 344 -18.23 19.96 5.55
N VAL A 345 -18.09 18.75 6.08
CA VAL A 345 -19.00 18.22 7.10
C VAL A 345 -18.65 18.83 8.46
N SER A 346 -19.40 19.85 8.86
CA SER A 346 -19.21 20.54 10.13
C SER A 346 -19.69 19.70 11.33
N SER A 347 -20.80 18.98 11.16
CA SER A 347 -21.44 18.14 12.17
C SER A 347 -21.52 16.69 11.70
N ALA A 348 -20.88 15.77 12.43
CA ALA A 348 -20.91 14.36 12.12
C ALA A 348 -22.27 13.74 12.48
N THR A 349 -22.69 12.74 11.71
CA THR A 349 -23.84 11.91 12.09
C THR A 349 -23.42 10.94 13.19
N VAL A 350 -24.26 10.81 14.22
CA VAL A 350 -24.14 9.74 15.22
C VAL A 350 -24.82 8.49 14.67
N PHE A 351 -24.03 7.46 14.40
CA PHE A 351 -24.48 6.13 14.01
C PHE A 351 -24.67 5.25 15.25
N SER A 352 -25.47 4.21 15.12
CA SER A 352 -25.64 3.17 16.15
C SER A 352 -25.01 1.86 15.68
N TYR A 353 -24.90 0.87 16.57
CA TYR A 353 -24.34 -0.45 16.27
C TYR A 353 -25.25 -1.52 16.86
N ASP A 354 -25.66 -2.51 16.06
CA ASP A 354 -26.53 -3.60 16.51
C ASP A 354 -25.77 -4.82 17.06
N GLY A 355 -24.44 -4.72 17.16
CA GLY A 355 -23.55 -5.82 17.52
C GLY A 355 -22.90 -6.50 16.31
N THR A 356 -23.34 -6.20 15.09
CA THR A 356 -22.75 -6.72 13.84
C THR A 356 -22.62 -5.61 12.77
N HIS A 357 -23.64 -4.79 12.61
CA HIS A 357 -23.76 -3.76 11.57
C HIS A 357 -23.82 -2.36 12.17
N VAL A 358 -23.27 -1.41 11.40
CA VAL A 358 -23.54 0.02 11.58
C VAL A 358 -24.98 0.29 11.20
N THR A 359 -25.71 1.03 12.05
CA THR A 359 -27.11 1.38 11.83
C THR A 359 -27.33 2.89 11.83
N TYR A 360 -28.29 3.35 11.04
CA TYR A 360 -28.73 4.74 10.98
C TYR A 360 -30.26 4.80 11.09
N SER A 361 -30.77 5.63 11.99
CA SER A 361 -32.22 5.75 12.28
C SER A 361 -32.92 4.41 12.54
N GLY A 362 -32.24 3.47 13.21
CA GLY A 362 -32.76 2.15 13.56
C GLY A 362 -32.69 1.10 12.45
N SER A 363 -32.16 1.43 11.27
CA SER A 363 -31.98 0.50 10.15
C SER A 363 -30.52 0.13 9.95
N ALA A 364 -30.22 -1.16 9.75
CA ALA A 364 -28.92 -1.67 9.31
C ALA A 364 -28.76 -1.66 7.78
N THR A 365 -29.84 -1.38 7.03
CA THR A 365 -29.85 -1.44 5.58
C THR A 365 -29.54 -0.07 4.97
N PHE A 366 -28.49 -0.05 4.16
CA PHE A 366 -28.14 1.02 3.23
C PHE A 366 -28.40 0.54 1.80
N TYR A 367 -28.30 1.46 0.84
CA TYR A 367 -28.56 1.16 -0.56
C TYR A 367 -27.54 1.77 -1.52
N SER A 368 -27.45 1.21 -2.72
CA SER A 368 -26.75 1.80 -3.85
C SER A 368 -27.51 1.52 -5.15
N THR A 369 -27.16 2.22 -6.23
CA THR A 369 -27.79 2.03 -7.54
C THR A 369 -27.28 0.78 -8.26
N ALA A 370 -26.05 0.35 -7.96
CA ALA A 370 -25.43 -0.86 -8.47
C ALA A 370 -24.31 -1.34 -7.51
N VAL A 371 -23.86 -2.59 -7.68
CA VAL A 371 -22.60 -3.06 -7.09
C VAL A 371 -21.46 -2.45 -7.90
N PRO A 372 -20.49 -1.73 -7.28
CA PRO A 372 -19.36 -1.16 -8.01
C PRO A 372 -18.49 -2.28 -8.63
N SER A 373 -17.77 -1.93 -9.69
CA SER A 373 -16.87 -2.85 -10.40
C SER A 373 -15.77 -2.07 -11.12
N GLY A 374 -14.60 -2.68 -11.31
CA GLY A 374 -13.45 -2.00 -11.90
C GLY A 374 -13.09 -0.74 -11.09
N SER A 375 -12.82 0.40 -11.73
CA SER A 375 -12.53 1.67 -11.05
C SER A 375 -13.75 2.47 -10.60
N THR A 376 -14.98 1.94 -10.77
CA THR A 376 -16.21 2.68 -10.45
C THR A 376 -16.52 2.64 -8.97
N GLN A 377 -16.82 3.79 -8.38
CA GLN A 377 -17.31 3.91 -7.01
C GLN A 377 -18.84 4.04 -7.00
N ALA A 378 -19.48 3.52 -5.96
CA ALA A 378 -20.92 3.59 -5.80
C ALA A 378 -21.31 4.41 -4.57
N THR A 379 -22.28 5.32 -4.70
CA THR A 379 -22.78 6.10 -3.56
C THR A 379 -23.58 5.22 -2.61
N VAL A 380 -23.43 5.43 -1.30
CA VAL A 380 -24.16 4.71 -0.26
C VAL A 380 -25.30 5.59 0.26
N TYR A 381 -26.53 5.22 -0.06
CA TYR A 381 -27.76 5.93 0.32
C TYR A 381 -28.43 5.31 1.53
N THR A 382 -29.24 6.13 2.20
CA THR A 382 -30.13 5.70 3.29
C THR A 382 -31.57 5.42 2.82
N ALA A 383 -31.93 5.92 1.63
CA ALA A 383 -33.20 5.63 0.96
C ALA A 383 -33.07 4.46 -0.03
N SER A 384 -34.16 3.70 -0.20
CA SER A 384 -34.21 2.51 -1.03
C SER A 384 -33.72 2.76 -2.46
N ASN A 385 -32.83 1.89 -2.94
CA ASN A 385 -32.35 1.82 -4.33
C ASN A 385 -32.21 0.34 -4.76
N SER A 386 -31.77 0.11 -6.01
CA SER A 386 -31.71 -1.20 -6.66
C SER A 386 -30.87 -2.26 -5.94
N VAL A 387 -29.88 -1.86 -5.14
CA VAL A 387 -29.02 -2.78 -4.38
C VAL A 387 -29.08 -2.41 -2.91
N SER A 388 -29.42 -3.37 -2.04
CA SER A 388 -29.28 -3.24 -0.59
C SER A 388 -27.90 -3.73 -0.13
N LEU A 389 -27.31 -3.04 0.83
CA LEU A 389 -26.08 -3.44 1.51
C LEU A 389 -26.15 -3.16 3.01
N GLN A 390 -25.31 -3.85 3.77
CA GLN A 390 -25.05 -3.60 5.19
C GLN A 390 -23.59 -3.19 5.36
N LEU A 391 -23.29 -2.42 6.40
CA LEU A 391 -21.92 -2.01 6.72
C LEU A 391 -21.49 -2.69 8.02
N THR A 392 -20.42 -3.48 7.97
CA THR A 392 -19.84 -4.10 9.17
C THR A 392 -18.56 -3.37 9.57
N TRP A 393 -18.37 -3.18 10.87
CA TRP A 393 -17.15 -2.59 11.41
C TRP A 393 -16.09 -3.68 11.64
N GLN A 394 -14.89 -3.45 11.13
CA GLN A 394 -13.71 -4.26 11.41
C GLN A 394 -12.68 -3.38 12.13
N ALA A 395 -12.49 -3.60 13.43
CA ALA A 395 -11.47 -2.87 14.20
C ALA A 395 -10.06 -3.21 13.69
N LEU A 396 -9.17 -2.22 13.77
CA LEU A 396 -7.75 -2.32 13.46
C LEU A 396 -6.88 -2.48 14.70
#